data_AF-A0A1M3ISL4-F1
#
_entry.id   AF-A0A1M3ISL4-F1
#
_cell.length_a   1.000
_cell.length_b   1.000
_cell.length_c   1.000
_cell.angle_alpha   90.00
_cell.angle_beta   90.00
_cell.angle_gamma   90.00
#
_symmetry.space_group_name_H-M   'P 1'
#
loop_
_entity.id
_entity.type
_entity.pdbx_description
1 polymer ?
#
loop_
_entity_poly.entity_id
_entity_poly.type
_entity_poly.pdbx_seq_one_letter_code
_entity_poly.pdbx_strand_id
1 'polypeptide(L)'
;MSVLPNKGLCSKKSFIILCYRSQEPGLNSPYVGLLKGQLDYWFSKSKYTKGFYKFLEPCKHPLYRAGDSWSEELGCSRRIFNTAFDNIGIRYNSKTAFMNAQDKFQGKLYASYYDRKTNRTFFVRNHEQSQQIREDLLPKKSSTKSLNAQNDHIKGKSEEERGNLLPSNRSRNDTNSRSYASKSGGTIGGKKNTSENTSTSSLSLTSLSSKIDEKKKIANDMKNIWIEEIGELDVNHLTSTLISRLSISYGTVFKSSLENWRSYCRKIASSKFLMGEKRGTNFKAKLSWAIQHETYERIQAGDFTLGDRKIEEKPINMSPEEENNAREELKQELLNSSKDQTWIEACLRLCEKIGYKTVKNWLYPLNITTINSKEVELQAPSKFIRDWVEKNLGKELKHTFQELLGSSLEYCRITSIA
;
A
#
# COMPACT_ATOMS: atom_id res chain seq x y z
N MET A 1 -15.99 -27.24 14.29
CA MET A 1 -17.01 -26.69 13.38
C MET A 1 -16.76 -25.20 13.23
N SER A 2 -16.15 -24.76 12.12
CA SER A 2 -15.87 -23.36 11.84
C SER A 2 -16.80 -22.87 10.73
N VAL A 3 -17.74 -22.01 11.12
CA VAL A 3 -18.72 -21.37 10.24
C VAL A 3 -18.02 -20.22 9.50
N LEU A 4 -17.97 -20.31 8.17
CA LEU A 4 -17.57 -19.20 7.31
C LEU A 4 -18.75 -18.26 7.07
N PRO A 5 -18.55 -16.92 7.05
CA PRO A 5 -19.62 -15.97 6.82
C PRO A 5 -20.15 -16.04 5.39
N ASN A 6 -21.47 -16.03 5.30
CA ASN A 6 -22.30 -16.09 4.10
C ASN A 6 -21.94 -15.03 3.03
N LYS A 7 -21.57 -15.48 1.83
CA LYS A 7 -22.27 -15.27 0.54
C LYS A 7 -21.30 -15.53 -0.62
N GLY A 8 -21.55 -16.62 -1.34
CA GLY A 8 -20.79 -17.05 -2.51
C GLY A 8 -20.42 -18.52 -2.39
N LEU A 9 -21.31 -19.40 -2.86
CA LEU A 9 -21.09 -20.84 -2.92
C LEU A 9 -19.78 -21.15 -3.63
N CYS A 10 -18.75 -21.49 -2.87
CA CYS A 10 -17.54 -22.12 -3.39
C CYS A 10 -17.97 -23.50 -3.91
N SER A 11 -17.77 -23.78 -5.21
CA SER A 11 -18.19 -25.05 -5.78
C SER A 11 -17.54 -26.21 -5.01
N LYS A 12 -18.24 -27.34 -4.85
CA LYS A 12 -17.71 -28.54 -4.16
C LYS A 12 -16.32 -28.99 -4.65
N LYS A 13 -15.90 -28.59 -5.87
CA LYS A 13 -14.55 -28.86 -6.41
C LYS A 13 -13.45 -28.08 -5.68
N SER A 14 -13.72 -26.86 -5.24
CA SER A 14 -12.73 -25.98 -4.60
C SER A 14 -12.43 -26.40 -3.15
N PHE A 15 -13.40 -27.02 -2.47
CA PHE A 15 -13.21 -27.56 -1.11
C PHE A 15 -12.32 -28.82 -1.09
N ILE A 16 -12.32 -29.61 -2.18
CA ILE A 16 -11.47 -30.81 -2.29
C ILE A 16 -9.99 -30.46 -2.50
N ILE A 17 -9.68 -29.28 -3.06
CA ILE A 17 -8.29 -28.85 -3.27
C ILE A 17 -7.61 -28.44 -1.95
N LEU A 18 -8.37 -28.01 -0.94
CA LEU A 18 -7.82 -27.57 0.36
C LEU A 18 -7.34 -28.73 1.25
N CYS A 19 -7.81 -29.96 1.04
CA CYS A 19 -7.55 -31.07 1.96
C CYS A 19 -6.42 -32.04 1.55
N TYR A 20 -5.88 -31.98 0.33
CA TYR A 20 -4.99 -33.05 -0.18
C TYR A 20 -3.65 -32.62 -0.80
N ARG A 21 -3.15 -31.40 -0.56
CA ARG A 21 -1.76 -31.09 -0.93
C ARG A 21 -0.99 -30.64 0.30
N SER A 22 -0.08 -31.51 0.74
CA SER A 22 0.87 -31.27 1.82
C SER A 22 1.44 -29.86 1.71
N GLN A 23 1.31 -29.06 2.77
CA GLN A 23 2.15 -27.89 2.94
C GLN A 23 3.60 -28.40 2.90
N GLU A 24 4.36 -28.09 1.84
CA GLU A 24 5.79 -28.35 1.86
C GLU A 24 6.38 -27.52 3.01
N PRO A 25 7.15 -28.14 3.93
CA PRO A 25 7.76 -27.42 5.05
C PRO A 25 8.69 -26.34 4.49
N GLY A 26 8.52 -25.09 4.93
CA GLY A 26 9.34 -23.94 4.52
C GLY A 26 8.68 -22.90 3.62
N LEU A 27 7.40 -23.03 3.27
CA LEU A 27 6.68 -22.03 2.48
C LEU A 27 6.06 -20.91 3.35
N ASN A 28 6.42 -19.66 3.05
CA ASN A 28 5.99 -18.45 3.79
C ASN A 28 4.48 -18.16 3.76
N SER A 29 3.68 -18.89 2.95
CA SER A 29 2.24 -18.68 2.85
C SER A 29 1.51 -19.93 2.34
N PRO A 30 0.34 -20.30 2.90
CA PRO A 30 -0.45 -21.46 2.48
C PRO A 30 -0.90 -21.37 1.01
N TYR A 31 -1.08 -20.15 0.48
CA TYR A 31 -1.44 -19.94 -0.93
C TYR A 31 -0.33 -20.33 -1.90
N VAL A 32 0.94 -20.27 -1.47
CA VAL A 32 2.07 -20.62 -2.33
C VAL A 32 2.10 -22.13 -2.56
N GLY A 33 1.89 -22.93 -1.50
CA GLY A 33 1.79 -24.38 -1.60
C GLY A 33 0.59 -24.82 -2.45
N LEU A 34 -0.57 -24.19 -2.24
CA LEU A 34 -1.77 -24.42 -3.04
C LEU A 34 -1.53 -24.14 -4.53
N LEU A 35 -0.95 -22.98 -4.84
CA LEU A 35 -0.66 -22.55 -6.20
C LEU A 35 0.38 -23.46 -6.86
N LYS A 36 1.47 -23.78 -6.16
CA LYS A 36 2.52 -24.70 -6.66
C LYS A 36 1.92 -26.06 -7.00
N GLY A 37 1.17 -26.65 -6.08
CA GLY A 37 0.53 -27.94 -6.30
C GLY A 37 -0.45 -27.93 -7.47
N GLN A 38 -1.17 -26.83 -7.67
CA GLN A 38 -2.08 -26.71 -8.81
C GLN A 38 -1.34 -26.51 -10.12
N LEU A 39 -0.29 -25.69 -10.16
CA LEU A 39 0.61 -25.58 -11.31
C LEU A 39 1.20 -26.96 -11.67
N ASP A 40 1.70 -27.71 -10.70
CA ASP A 40 2.24 -29.05 -10.89
C ASP A 40 1.22 -30.00 -11.52
N TYR A 41 -0.04 -29.95 -11.09
CA TYR A 41 -1.13 -30.73 -11.70
C TYR A 41 -1.43 -30.31 -13.15
N TRP A 42 -1.39 -29.01 -13.46
CA TRP A 42 -1.56 -28.56 -14.83
C TRP A 42 -0.39 -29.03 -15.70
N PHE A 43 0.85 -28.99 -15.20
CA PHE A 43 2.05 -29.46 -15.91
C PHE A 43 2.18 -30.99 -15.96
N SER A 44 1.55 -31.75 -15.06
CA SER A 44 1.57 -33.22 -15.09
C SER A 44 0.75 -33.80 -16.23
N LYS A 45 -0.20 -33.03 -16.78
CA LYS A 45 -0.95 -33.42 -17.98
C LYS A 45 -0.02 -33.37 -19.19
N SER A 46 0.11 -34.48 -19.92
CA SER A 46 1.02 -34.62 -21.07
C SER A 46 0.89 -33.51 -22.12
N LYS A 47 -0.34 -32.99 -22.31
CA LYS A 47 -0.67 -31.87 -23.21
C LYS A 47 0.02 -30.55 -22.86
N TYR A 48 0.41 -30.33 -21.61
CA TYR A 48 0.87 -29.04 -21.10
C TYR A 48 2.32 -29.06 -20.62
N THR A 49 3.08 -30.09 -20.99
CA THR A 49 4.50 -30.24 -20.65
C THR A 49 5.34 -29.02 -21.01
N LYS A 50 5.13 -28.44 -22.21
CA LYS A 50 5.85 -27.26 -22.70
C LYS A 50 5.27 -25.92 -22.20
N GLY A 51 4.12 -25.93 -21.52
CA GLY A 51 3.40 -24.73 -21.11
C GLY A 51 1.92 -24.77 -21.43
N PHE A 52 1.15 -23.91 -20.74
CA PHE A 52 -0.27 -23.73 -20.97
C PHE A 52 -0.67 -22.27 -20.74
N TYR A 53 -1.86 -21.88 -21.21
CA TYR A 53 -2.43 -20.58 -20.89
C TYR A 53 -3.56 -20.73 -19.88
N LYS A 54 -3.72 -19.71 -19.03
CA LYS A 54 -4.86 -19.62 -18.11
C LYS A 54 -5.14 -18.16 -17.76
N PHE A 55 -6.40 -17.83 -17.55
CA PHE A 55 -6.82 -16.48 -17.18
C PHE A 55 -6.55 -16.23 -15.69
N LEU A 56 -6.11 -15.02 -15.34
CA LEU A 56 -5.91 -14.64 -13.94
C LEU A 56 -7.23 -14.34 -13.25
N GLU A 57 -8.13 -13.64 -13.95
CA GLU A 57 -9.42 -13.15 -13.47
C GLU A 57 -10.51 -13.38 -14.51
N PRO A 58 -11.81 -13.35 -14.13
CA PRO A 58 -12.92 -13.35 -15.06
C PRO A 58 -12.79 -12.25 -16.10
N CYS A 59 -12.97 -12.60 -17.37
CA CYS A 59 -12.80 -11.66 -18.47
C CYS A 59 -13.77 -11.95 -19.63
N LYS A 60 -14.02 -10.95 -20.47
CA LYS A 60 -14.92 -11.06 -21.63
C LYS A 60 -14.26 -11.72 -22.86
N HIS A 61 -13.24 -12.56 -22.66
CA HIS A 61 -12.49 -13.15 -23.77
C HIS A 61 -13.28 -14.32 -24.41
N PRO A 62 -13.30 -14.51 -25.74
CA PRO A 62 -14.13 -15.53 -26.41
C PRO A 62 -13.88 -16.98 -25.95
N LEU A 63 -12.65 -17.29 -25.55
CA LEU A 63 -12.27 -18.61 -25.02
C LEU A 63 -12.43 -18.73 -23.50
N TYR A 64 -12.88 -17.70 -22.81
CA TYR A 64 -13.07 -17.74 -21.36
C TYR A 64 -14.42 -18.39 -21.02
N ARG A 65 -14.43 -19.31 -20.05
CA ARG A 65 -15.65 -19.84 -19.42
C ARG A 65 -15.63 -19.55 -17.93
N ALA A 66 -16.79 -19.38 -17.33
CA ALA A 66 -16.90 -19.17 -15.89
C ALA A 66 -16.26 -20.34 -15.12
N GLY A 67 -15.35 -20.02 -14.20
CA GLY A 67 -14.55 -21.00 -13.46
C GLY A 67 -13.18 -21.32 -14.06
N ASP A 68 -12.85 -20.82 -15.26
CA ASP A 68 -11.55 -21.08 -15.89
C ASP A 68 -10.42 -20.17 -15.34
N SER A 69 -10.74 -19.11 -14.60
CA SER A 69 -9.71 -18.21 -14.06
C SER A 69 -9.04 -18.76 -12.81
N TRP A 70 -7.79 -18.36 -12.57
CA TRP A 70 -7.09 -18.65 -11.32
C TRP A 70 -7.80 -18.10 -10.10
N SER A 71 -8.40 -16.90 -10.19
CA SER A 71 -9.13 -16.32 -9.06
C SER A 71 -10.39 -17.10 -8.68
N GLU A 72 -11.09 -17.69 -9.64
CA GLU A 72 -12.26 -18.54 -9.36
C GLU A 72 -11.84 -19.94 -8.89
N GLU A 73 -10.79 -20.51 -9.48
CA GLU A 73 -10.30 -21.85 -9.13
C GLU A 73 -9.69 -21.90 -7.73
N LEU A 74 -8.88 -20.89 -7.38
CA LEU A 74 -8.17 -20.80 -6.09
C LEU A 74 -8.89 -19.93 -5.05
N GLY A 75 -9.97 -19.23 -5.44
CA GLY A 75 -10.70 -18.33 -4.55
C GLY A 75 -9.88 -17.15 -4.05
N CYS A 76 -8.87 -16.68 -4.81
CA CYS A 76 -7.97 -15.62 -4.40
C CYS A 76 -7.97 -14.42 -5.37
N SER A 77 -7.68 -13.22 -4.85
CA SER A 77 -7.55 -12.05 -5.71
C SER A 77 -6.26 -12.12 -6.54
N ARG A 78 -6.23 -11.44 -7.69
CA ARG A 78 -5.02 -11.34 -8.53
C ARG A 78 -3.80 -10.83 -7.77
N ARG A 79 -3.99 -9.95 -6.79
CA ARG A 79 -2.90 -9.46 -5.94
C ARG A 79 -2.28 -10.60 -5.12
N ILE A 80 -3.12 -11.41 -4.47
CA ILE A 80 -2.67 -12.56 -3.69
C ILE A 80 -2.01 -13.59 -4.61
N PHE A 81 -2.59 -13.87 -5.77
CA PHE A 81 -1.99 -14.74 -6.78
C PHE A 81 -0.59 -14.26 -7.19
N ASN A 82 -0.44 -12.98 -7.53
CA ASN A 82 0.85 -12.41 -7.95
C ASN A 82 1.89 -12.53 -6.84
N THR A 83 1.54 -12.15 -5.61
CA THR A 83 2.44 -12.30 -4.46
C THR A 83 2.85 -13.76 -4.23
N ALA A 84 1.91 -14.69 -4.35
CA ALA A 84 2.21 -16.11 -4.19
C ALA A 84 3.08 -16.66 -5.32
N PHE A 85 2.78 -16.28 -6.57
CA PHE A 85 3.52 -16.68 -7.76
C PHE A 85 4.95 -16.13 -7.75
N ASP A 86 5.15 -14.90 -7.29
CA ASP A 86 6.47 -14.27 -7.22
C ASP A 86 7.41 -15.00 -6.23
N ASN A 87 6.91 -15.85 -5.33
CA ASN A 87 7.76 -16.71 -4.50
C ASN A 87 8.28 -17.96 -5.24
N ILE A 88 7.54 -18.45 -6.23
CA ILE A 88 7.84 -19.73 -6.93
C ILE A 88 8.22 -19.54 -8.40
N GLY A 89 8.07 -18.33 -8.94
CA GLY A 89 8.30 -18.03 -10.34
C GLY A 89 8.48 -16.55 -10.67
N ILE A 90 8.60 -16.28 -11.97
CA ILE A 90 8.88 -14.94 -12.52
C ILE A 90 7.83 -14.56 -13.54
N ARG A 91 7.36 -13.30 -13.48
CA ARG A 91 6.33 -12.78 -14.37
C ARG A 91 6.92 -11.78 -15.35
N TYR A 92 6.71 -12.02 -16.63
CA TYR A 92 7.11 -11.14 -17.72
C TYR A 92 5.89 -10.41 -18.28
N ASN A 93 6.04 -9.10 -18.52
CA ASN A 93 4.97 -8.26 -19.04
C ASN A 93 4.64 -8.52 -20.53
N SER A 94 5.49 -9.29 -21.23
CA SER A 94 5.29 -9.63 -22.64
C SER A 94 6.00 -10.93 -23.01
N LYS A 95 5.52 -11.59 -24.06
CA LYS A 95 6.19 -12.75 -24.69
C LYS A 95 7.60 -12.40 -25.18
N THR A 96 7.80 -11.22 -25.73
CA THR A 96 9.13 -10.76 -26.21
C THR A 96 10.11 -10.59 -25.06
N ALA A 97 9.66 -10.01 -23.94
CA ALA A 97 10.49 -9.88 -22.74
C ALA A 97 10.93 -11.26 -22.18
N PHE A 98 10.04 -12.26 -22.24
CA PHE A 98 10.38 -13.62 -21.84
C PHE A 98 11.41 -14.27 -22.78
N MET A 99 11.30 -14.06 -24.09
CA MET A 99 12.23 -14.65 -25.06
C MET A 99 13.61 -14.01 -25.03
N ASN A 100 13.69 -12.70 -24.72
CA ASN A 100 14.94 -11.94 -24.68
C ASN A 100 15.72 -12.07 -23.35
N ALA A 101 15.12 -12.69 -22.32
CA ALA A 101 15.78 -12.88 -21.04
C ALA A 101 16.93 -13.90 -21.17
N GLN A 102 18.13 -13.54 -20.70
CA GLN A 102 19.29 -14.45 -20.68
C GLN A 102 19.04 -15.65 -19.76
N ASP A 103 18.54 -15.40 -18.55
CA ASP A 103 17.98 -16.44 -17.68
C ASP A 103 16.45 -16.25 -17.60
N LYS A 104 15.73 -17.16 -18.26
CA LYS A 104 14.26 -17.13 -18.35
C LYS A 104 13.58 -17.36 -17.00
N PHE A 105 14.26 -18.03 -16.09
CA PHE A 105 13.69 -18.52 -14.83
C PHE A 105 14.35 -17.89 -13.59
N GLN A 106 15.51 -17.24 -13.72
CA GLN A 106 16.29 -16.58 -12.67
C GLN A 106 16.33 -17.40 -11.37
N GLY A 107 16.66 -18.68 -11.52
CA GLY A 107 16.74 -19.63 -10.42
C GLY A 107 15.42 -20.13 -9.84
N LYS A 108 14.25 -19.83 -10.44
CA LYS A 108 12.93 -20.27 -9.98
C LYS A 108 12.29 -21.36 -10.85
N LEU A 109 11.33 -22.09 -10.28
CA LEU A 109 10.74 -23.26 -10.93
C LEU A 109 9.77 -22.93 -12.07
N TYR A 110 9.11 -21.77 -12.03
CA TYR A 110 8.12 -21.38 -13.03
C TYR A 110 8.37 -20.00 -13.61
N ALA A 111 7.88 -19.77 -14.83
CA ALA A 111 7.80 -18.45 -15.43
C ALA A 111 6.40 -18.25 -16.02
N SER A 112 5.94 -17.01 -16.07
CA SER A 112 4.73 -16.64 -16.81
C SER A 112 4.97 -15.40 -17.67
N TYR A 113 4.27 -15.31 -18.79
CA TYR A 113 4.30 -14.12 -19.64
C TYR A 113 2.93 -13.80 -20.19
N TYR A 114 2.66 -12.51 -20.38
CA TYR A 114 1.45 -12.05 -21.03
C TYR A 114 1.64 -11.95 -22.55
N ASP A 115 0.82 -12.65 -23.31
CA ASP A 115 0.78 -12.51 -24.76
C ASP A 115 -0.27 -11.48 -25.16
N ARG A 116 0.20 -10.31 -25.60
CA ARG A 116 -0.64 -9.18 -26.02
C ARG A 116 -1.42 -9.45 -27.30
N LYS A 117 -0.95 -10.36 -28.16
CA LYS A 117 -1.67 -10.68 -29.41
C LYS A 117 -2.90 -11.54 -29.14
N THR A 118 -2.77 -12.48 -28.21
CA THR A 118 -3.85 -13.41 -27.86
C THR A 118 -4.60 -13.02 -26.58
N ASN A 119 -4.19 -11.95 -25.91
CA ASN A 119 -4.70 -11.47 -24.62
C ASN A 119 -4.76 -12.55 -23.53
N ARG A 120 -3.72 -13.39 -23.47
CA ARG A 120 -3.65 -14.55 -22.56
C ARG A 120 -2.35 -14.57 -21.77
N THR A 121 -2.42 -15.09 -20.55
CA THR A 121 -1.24 -15.35 -19.73
C THR A 121 -0.80 -16.80 -19.92
N PHE A 122 0.44 -16.99 -20.35
CA PHE A 122 1.07 -18.30 -20.49
C PHE A 122 1.95 -18.61 -19.29
N PHE A 123 1.98 -19.87 -18.88
CA PHE A 123 2.78 -20.42 -17.81
C PHE A 123 3.72 -21.48 -18.38
N VAL A 124 4.98 -21.42 -17.99
CA VAL A 124 6.06 -22.32 -18.42
C VAL A 124 6.81 -22.82 -17.18
N ARG A 125 7.27 -24.07 -17.22
CA ARG A 125 8.03 -24.70 -16.13
C ARG A 125 9.49 -24.86 -16.54
N ASN A 126 10.39 -24.66 -15.58
CA ASN A 126 11.79 -25.02 -15.72
C ASN A 126 11.93 -26.55 -15.55
N HIS A 127 12.23 -27.26 -16.64
CA HIS A 127 12.39 -28.72 -16.60
C HIS A 127 13.66 -29.14 -15.87
N GLU A 128 14.74 -28.38 -15.98
CA GLU A 128 16.06 -28.70 -15.39
C GLU A 128 16.00 -28.62 -13.87
N GLN A 129 15.48 -27.51 -13.32
CA GLN A 129 15.29 -27.39 -11.86
C GLN A 129 14.24 -28.35 -11.31
N SER A 130 13.24 -28.71 -12.10
CA SER A 130 12.24 -29.69 -11.67
C SER A 130 12.80 -31.10 -11.56
N GLN A 131 13.82 -31.45 -12.33
CA GLN A 131 14.51 -32.73 -12.22
C GLN A 131 15.44 -32.74 -11.02
N GLN A 132 16.20 -31.65 -10.80
CA GLN A 132 17.06 -31.49 -9.62
C GLN A 132 16.28 -31.61 -8.29
N ILE A 133 15.14 -30.92 -8.15
CA ILE A 133 14.30 -31.02 -6.96
C ILE A 133 13.76 -32.45 -6.78
N ARG A 134 13.47 -33.17 -7.87
CA ARG A 134 13.00 -34.56 -7.80
C ARG A 134 14.11 -35.52 -7.38
N GLU A 135 15.32 -35.30 -7.85
CA GLU A 135 16.51 -36.08 -7.50
C GLU A 135 16.91 -35.85 -6.04
N ASP A 136 16.83 -34.62 -5.54
CA ASP A 136 17.10 -34.28 -4.13
C ASP A 136 16.05 -34.82 -3.15
N LEU A 137 14.80 -35.01 -3.60
CA LEU A 137 13.71 -35.59 -2.80
C LEU A 137 13.67 -37.12 -2.81
N LEU A 138 14.45 -37.78 -3.69
CA LEU A 138 14.59 -39.23 -3.64
C LEU A 138 15.51 -39.60 -2.48
N PRO A 139 15.11 -40.53 -1.58
CA PRO A 139 16.00 -40.98 -0.51
C PRO A 139 17.24 -41.59 -1.14
N LYS A 140 18.42 -41.03 -0.83
CA LYS A 140 19.71 -41.62 -1.17
C LYS A 140 19.70 -43.06 -0.67
N LYS A 141 19.56 -44.03 -1.57
CA LYS A 141 19.76 -45.45 -1.23
C LYS A 141 21.19 -45.54 -0.72
N SER A 142 21.31 -45.78 0.58
CA SER A 142 22.56 -46.09 1.25
C SER A 142 23.23 -47.25 0.52
N SER A 143 24.48 -47.04 0.13
CA SER A 143 25.38 -48.07 -0.33
C SER A 143 25.53 -49.16 0.74
N THR A 144 24.87 -50.29 0.57
CA THR A 144 25.22 -51.51 1.31
C THR A 144 26.18 -52.33 0.46
N LYS A 145 27.44 -52.36 0.88
CA LYS A 145 28.39 -53.40 0.51
C LYS A 145 27.80 -54.76 0.89
N SER A 146 27.80 -55.69 -0.05
CA SER A 146 27.74 -57.14 0.18
C SER A 146 28.73 -57.78 -0.77
N LEU A 147 29.71 -58.49 -0.18
CA LEU A 147 30.74 -59.28 -0.85
C LEU A 147 30.22 -60.73 -1.00
N ASN A 148 30.42 -61.28 -2.21
CA ASN A 148 30.69 -62.70 -2.61
C ASN A 148 29.64 -63.77 -2.26
N ALA A 149 29.34 -64.81 -3.06
CA ALA A 149 29.90 -65.48 -4.25
C ALA A 149 28.71 -66.12 -5.04
N GLN A 150 28.74 -66.64 -6.28
CA GLN A 150 29.73 -67.46 -6.99
C GLN A 150 29.28 -67.65 -8.47
N ASN A 151 30.25 -67.63 -9.42
CA ASN A 151 30.35 -68.27 -10.75
C ASN A 151 29.28 -68.03 -11.85
N ASP A 152 29.56 -67.85 -13.16
CA ASP A 152 30.64 -68.40 -14.02
C ASP A 152 30.82 -67.64 -15.38
N HIS A 153 32.07 -67.59 -15.89
CA HIS A 153 32.53 -67.67 -17.31
C HIS A 153 32.14 -66.59 -18.38
N ILE A 154 32.99 -66.01 -19.29
CA ILE A 154 34.43 -66.08 -19.70
C ILE A 154 34.79 -64.79 -20.50
N LYS A 155 36.10 -64.44 -20.50
CA LYS A 155 36.95 -63.88 -21.60
C LYS A 155 36.89 -62.36 -21.83
N GLY A 156 37.99 -61.58 -21.82
CA GLY A 156 39.42 -61.85 -21.60
C GLY A 156 40.29 -60.75 -22.24
N LYS A 157 41.40 -60.38 -21.55
CA LYS A 157 42.60 -59.60 -21.96
C LYS A 157 42.46 -58.07 -22.01
N SER A 158 42.92 -57.35 -20.95
CA SER A 158 44.29 -56.88 -20.59
C SER A 158 44.57 -55.47 -21.15
N GLU A 159 44.42 -54.41 -20.35
CA GLU A 159 45.40 -53.79 -19.40
C GLU A 159 46.55 -53.08 -20.15
N GLU A 160 46.66 -51.75 -20.16
CA GLU A 160 46.89 -50.76 -19.07
C GLU A 160 48.38 -50.72 -18.70
N GLU A 161 49.03 -49.55 -18.73
CA GLU A 161 49.44 -48.75 -17.55
C GLU A 161 50.43 -47.67 -18.06
N ARG A 162 50.65 -46.46 -17.53
CA ARG A 162 50.55 -45.77 -16.23
C ARG A 162 50.63 -44.26 -16.57
N GLY A 163 50.24 -43.28 -15.77
CA GLY A 163 49.83 -43.21 -14.37
C GLY A 163 49.95 -41.74 -13.88
N ASN A 164 49.24 -41.46 -12.80
CA ASN A 164 49.47 -40.44 -11.76
C ASN A 164 49.23 -38.92 -12.00
N LEU A 165 48.15 -38.46 -11.34
CA LEU A 165 48.06 -37.44 -10.27
C LEU A 165 48.66 -36.02 -10.49
N LEU A 166 47.72 -35.06 -10.55
CA LEU A 166 47.61 -33.69 -9.95
C LEU A 166 48.76 -33.19 -9.03
N PRO A 167 48.92 -31.88 -8.67
CA PRO A 167 48.03 -30.70 -8.82
C PRO A 167 48.78 -29.37 -9.12
N SER A 168 48.11 -28.19 -9.16
CA SER A 168 48.62 -26.89 -8.60
C SER A 168 47.95 -25.63 -9.20
N ASN A 169 47.11 -24.97 -8.37
CA ASN A 169 47.27 -23.59 -7.86
C ASN A 169 47.25 -22.34 -8.78
N ARG A 170 46.71 -21.25 -8.18
CA ARG A 170 46.84 -19.79 -8.50
C ARG A 170 45.89 -19.23 -9.58
N SER A 171 45.44 -17.98 -9.55
CA SER A 171 45.51 -16.84 -8.61
C SER A 171 44.55 -15.76 -9.13
N ARG A 172 44.12 -14.87 -8.23
CA ARG A 172 43.49 -13.57 -8.48
C ARG A 172 44.23 -12.72 -9.52
N ASN A 173 43.50 -11.85 -10.23
CA ASN A 173 43.66 -10.39 -10.07
C ASN A 173 42.54 -9.57 -10.74
N ASP A 174 42.28 -8.44 -10.09
CA ASP A 174 41.36 -7.34 -10.41
C ASP A 174 41.81 -6.47 -11.59
N THR A 175 40.84 -5.67 -12.06
CA THR A 175 40.87 -4.25 -12.52
C THR A 175 40.12 -4.06 -13.86
N ASN A 176 38.91 -3.49 -13.85
CA ASN A 176 38.53 -2.06 -13.84
C ASN A 176 38.43 -1.46 -15.26
N SER A 177 37.21 -1.07 -15.70
CA SER A 177 36.91 0.29 -16.18
C SER A 177 35.48 0.45 -16.78
N ARG A 178 34.92 1.62 -16.42
CA ARG A 178 33.66 2.30 -16.76
C ARG A 178 33.22 2.28 -18.25
N SER A 179 31.91 2.32 -18.54
CA SER A 179 31.15 3.58 -18.78
C SER A 179 29.74 3.41 -19.43
N TYR A 180 28.81 4.25 -18.94
CA TYR A 180 27.51 4.78 -19.43
C TYR A 180 26.36 3.90 -20.06
N ALA A 181 25.19 3.98 -19.38
CA ALA A 181 23.89 4.51 -19.87
C ALA A 181 22.63 3.60 -19.80
N SER A 182 21.73 4.03 -18.90
CA SER A 182 20.27 4.15 -19.04
C SER A 182 19.30 3.01 -18.63
N LYS A 183 18.44 3.39 -17.67
CA LYS A 183 17.02 2.99 -17.42
C LYS A 183 16.71 1.57 -16.91
N SER A 184 16.53 1.45 -15.60
CA SER A 184 15.21 1.30 -14.92
C SER A 184 15.41 0.75 -13.52
N GLY A 185 15.03 1.54 -12.50
CA GLY A 185 15.33 1.31 -11.09
C GLY A 185 14.60 0.10 -10.50
N GLY A 186 15.39 -0.82 -9.94
CA GLY A 186 14.96 -1.84 -8.99
C GLY A 186 15.42 -1.46 -7.59
N THR A 187 14.53 -1.57 -6.61
CA THR A 187 14.84 -1.39 -5.19
C THR A 187 15.40 -2.71 -4.64
N ILE A 188 16.71 -2.75 -4.39
CA ILE A 188 17.38 -3.82 -3.63
C ILE A 188 17.36 -3.42 -2.15
N GLY A 189 16.91 -4.36 -1.32
CA GLY A 189 16.94 -4.23 0.12
C GLY A 189 18.33 -4.49 0.73
N GLY A 190 18.50 -3.92 1.93
CA GLY A 190 19.19 -4.54 3.05
C GLY A 190 20.72 -4.55 3.04
N LYS A 191 21.31 -3.72 3.90
CA LYS A 191 22.55 -4.09 4.60
C LYS A 191 22.28 -4.17 6.10
N LYS A 192 22.36 -5.39 6.63
CA LYS A 192 22.48 -5.72 8.05
C LYS A 192 23.81 -5.17 8.56
N ASN A 193 23.79 -4.53 9.72
CA ASN A 193 24.90 -4.62 10.67
C ASN A 193 24.35 -5.18 11.98
N THR A 194 24.98 -6.26 12.41
CA THR A 194 24.77 -6.96 13.68
C THR A 194 25.80 -6.42 14.67
N SER A 195 25.37 -6.12 15.90
CA SER A 195 26.11 -6.26 17.17
C SER A 195 25.69 -5.17 18.13
N GLU A 196 24.90 -5.52 19.14
CA GLU A 196 25.25 -5.25 20.55
C GLU A 196 24.31 -6.04 21.47
N ASN A 197 24.92 -6.87 22.31
CA ASN A 197 24.28 -7.51 23.45
C ASN A 197 23.88 -6.45 24.46
N THR A 198 22.63 -6.44 24.95
CA THR A 198 22.41 -6.12 26.36
C THR A 198 21.13 -6.77 26.86
N SER A 199 21.28 -7.38 28.02
CA SER A 199 20.34 -8.18 28.79
C SER A 199 18.98 -7.52 29.01
N THR A 200 17.99 -8.39 29.13
CA THR A 200 16.72 -8.18 29.83
C THR A 200 16.82 -7.19 30.98
N SER A 201 16.11 -6.07 30.85
CA SER A 201 15.64 -5.27 31.97
C SER A 201 14.22 -4.80 31.66
N SER A 202 13.31 -5.16 32.56
CA SER A 202 11.91 -4.77 32.56
C SER A 202 11.78 -3.24 32.70
N LEU A 203 11.40 -2.53 31.63
CA LEU A 203 11.03 -1.13 31.72
C LEU A 203 9.80 -0.79 30.84
N SER A 204 8.71 -0.44 31.55
CA SER A 204 7.67 0.53 31.20
C SER A 204 6.83 0.32 29.92
N LEU A 205 5.65 -0.29 30.09
CA LEU A 205 4.53 -0.24 29.13
C LEU A 205 4.01 1.20 28.89
N THR A 206 4.29 2.13 29.79
CA THR A 206 3.91 3.55 29.70
C THR A 206 4.67 4.32 28.61
N SER A 207 5.90 3.95 28.29
CA SER A 207 6.74 4.60 27.25
C SER A 207 6.32 4.23 25.81
N LEU A 208 5.70 3.07 25.60
CA LEU A 208 5.22 2.66 24.28
C LEU A 208 3.87 3.33 23.92
N SER A 209 3.00 3.54 24.91
CA SER A 209 1.70 4.16 24.68
C SER A 209 1.85 5.62 24.22
N SER A 210 2.72 6.39 24.87
CA SER A 210 2.97 7.80 24.52
C SER A 210 3.50 7.95 23.09
N LYS A 211 4.43 7.07 22.67
CA LYS A 211 4.97 7.07 21.30
C LYS A 211 3.95 6.69 20.23
N ILE A 212 2.94 5.88 20.57
CA ILE A 212 1.86 5.52 19.64
C ILE A 212 0.91 6.71 19.46
N ASP A 213 0.60 7.42 20.54
CA ASP A 213 -0.31 8.56 20.50
C ASP A 213 0.31 9.78 19.81
N GLU A 214 1.61 10.02 19.98
CA GLU A 214 2.36 11.03 19.21
C GLU A 214 2.35 10.75 17.71
N LYS A 215 2.61 9.50 17.30
CA LYS A 215 2.56 9.10 15.87
C LYS A 215 1.18 9.32 15.26
N LYS A 216 0.12 9.01 16.02
CA LYS A 216 -1.26 9.26 15.58
C LYS A 216 -1.53 10.75 15.44
N LYS A 217 -1.08 11.57 16.40
CA LYS A 217 -1.23 13.03 16.35
C LYS A 217 -0.56 13.62 15.11
N ILE A 218 0.71 13.29 14.89
CA ILE A 218 1.47 13.74 13.70
C ILE A 218 0.79 13.31 12.40
N ALA A 219 0.33 12.06 12.31
CA ALA A 219 -0.36 11.57 11.12
C ALA A 219 -1.69 12.30 10.88
N ASN A 220 -2.42 12.68 11.93
CA ASN A 220 -3.63 13.49 11.82
C ASN A 220 -3.31 14.92 11.38
N ASP A 221 -2.27 15.54 11.90
CA ASP A 221 -1.86 16.90 11.51
C ASP A 221 -1.46 16.94 10.03
N MET A 222 -0.65 15.98 9.57
CA MET A 222 -0.29 15.85 8.15
C MET A 222 -1.52 15.61 7.25
N LYS A 223 -2.48 14.80 7.72
CA LYS A 223 -3.73 14.55 7.01
C LYS A 223 -4.57 15.84 6.91
N ASN A 224 -4.66 16.61 7.98
CA ASN A 224 -5.43 17.86 7.98
C ASN A 224 -4.85 18.87 7.00
N ILE A 225 -3.52 19.02 6.96
CA ILE A 225 -2.83 19.88 5.97
C ILE A 225 -3.11 19.41 4.55
N TRP A 226 -3.10 18.09 4.30
CA TRP A 226 -3.45 17.54 2.99
C TRP A 226 -4.87 17.92 2.57
N ILE A 227 -5.85 17.77 3.47
CA ILE A 227 -7.25 18.17 3.21
C ILE A 227 -7.32 19.68 2.94
N GLU A 228 -6.61 20.50 3.71
CA GLU A 228 -6.65 21.95 3.58
C GLU A 228 -6.11 22.43 2.23
N GLU A 229 -4.98 21.86 1.77
CA GLU A 229 -4.28 22.32 0.57
C GLU A 229 -4.78 21.62 -0.72
N ILE A 230 -5.25 20.36 -0.62
CA ILE A 230 -5.61 19.52 -1.79
C ILE A 230 -7.12 19.16 -1.81
N GLY A 231 -7.82 19.28 -0.69
CA GLY A 231 -9.28 19.11 -0.57
C GLY A 231 -9.73 17.67 -0.31
N GLU A 232 -9.30 16.71 -1.15
CA GLU A 232 -9.83 15.35 -1.09
C GLU A 232 -8.86 14.31 -0.49
N LEU A 233 -9.44 13.37 0.25
CA LEU A 233 -8.79 12.15 0.69
C LEU A 233 -9.34 10.95 -0.06
N ASP A 234 -8.45 10.16 -0.66
CA ASP A 234 -8.79 8.85 -1.23
C ASP A 234 -9.15 7.80 -0.15
N VAL A 235 -8.94 8.10 1.14
CA VAL A 235 -9.07 7.14 2.23
C VAL A 235 -9.94 7.71 3.36
N ASN A 236 -11.07 7.06 3.63
CA ASN A 236 -12.05 7.47 4.65
C ASN A 236 -11.48 7.46 6.08
N HIS A 237 -10.43 6.68 6.34
CA HIS A 237 -9.78 6.57 7.64
C HIS A 237 -8.26 6.31 7.48
N LEU A 238 -7.45 6.82 8.41
CA LEU A 238 -6.03 6.49 8.45
C LEU A 238 -5.86 5.07 8.97
N THR A 239 -5.37 4.15 8.12
CA THR A 239 -5.00 2.80 8.55
C THR A 239 -3.72 2.85 9.40
N SER A 240 -3.55 1.90 10.33
CA SER A 240 -2.34 1.77 11.17
C SER A 240 -1.03 1.80 10.35
N THR A 241 -1.03 1.16 9.19
CA THR A 241 0.10 1.14 8.26
C THR A 241 0.35 2.50 7.63
N LEU A 242 -0.70 3.26 7.28
CA LEU A 242 -0.56 4.62 6.75
C LEU A 242 -0.06 5.61 7.81
N ILE A 243 -0.55 5.50 9.05
CA ILE A 243 -0.07 6.31 10.19
C ILE A 243 1.43 6.12 10.40
N SER A 244 1.88 4.87 10.37
CA SER A 244 3.30 4.53 10.49
C SER A 244 4.13 5.13 9.36
N ARG A 245 3.63 5.04 8.11
CA ARG A 245 4.31 5.60 6.94
C ARG A 245 4.36 7.14 6.96
N LEU A 246 3.27 7.79 7.38
CA LEU A 246 3.22 9.24 7.58
C LEU A 246 4.25 9.69 8.60
N SER A 247 4.26 9.05 9.78
CA SER A 247 5.21 9.37 10.85
C SER A 247 6.67 9.18 10.41
N ILE A 248 6.96 8.12 9.65
CA ILE A 248 8.29 7.89 9.09
C ILE A 248 8.64 8.99 8.09
N SER A 249 7.76 9.28 7.12
CA SER A 249 8.00 10.32 6.11
C SER A 249 8.16 11.71 6.73
N TYR A 250 7.42 12.00 7.80
CA TYR A 250 7.52 13.24 8.57
C TYR A 250 8.94 13.44 9.09
N GLY A 251 9.48 12.43 9.76
CA GLY A 251 10.83 12.50 10.33
C GLY A 251 11.94 12.49 9.27
N THR A 252 11.80 11.66 8.22
CA THR A 252 12.88 11.46 7.24
C THR A 252 12.86 12.49 6.12
N VAL A 253 11.73 12.63 5.43
CA VAL A 253 11.59 13.45 4.23
C VAL A 253 11.34 14.91 4.59
N PHE A 254 10.46 15.15 5.56
CA PHE A 254 10.04 16.49 5.95
C PHE A 254 10.81 17.07 7.15
N LYS A 255 11.84 16.35 7.64
CA LYS A 255 12.73 16.76 8.73
C LYS A 255 11.98 17.20 9.99
N SER A 256 10.88 16.51 10.30
CA SER A 256 10.00 16.82 11.42
C SER A 256 9.39 18.24 11.38
N SER A 257 9.12 18.78 10.18
CA SER A 257 8.49 20.09 10.00
C SER A 257 7.17 19.98 9.24
N LEU A 258 6.09 20.46 9.86
CA LEU A 258 4.78 20.58 9.21
C LEU A 258 4.77 21.66 8.12
N GLU A 259 5.65 22.66 8.21
CA GLU A 259 5.75 23.71 7.19
C GLU A 259 6.36 23.17 5.89
N ASN A 260 7.37 22.30 5.99
CA ASN A 260 7.94 21.60 4.84
C ASN A 260 6.88 20.72 4.15
N TRP A 261 6.05 20.03 4.95
CA TRP A 261 4.94 19.24 4.43
C TRP A 261 3.88 20.13 3.74
N ARG A 262 3.50 21.25 4.34
CA ARG A 262 2.54 22.20 3.78
C ARG A 262 3.04 22.81 2.46
N SER A 263 4.28 23.29 2.43
CA SER A 263 4.91 23.81 1.21
C SER A 263 4.93 22.76 0.08
N TYR A 264 5.22 21.51 0.43
CA TYR A 264 5.17 20.40 -0.52
C TYR A 264 3.74 20.13 -1.04
N CYS A 265 2.73 20.13 -0.17
CA CYS A 265 1.32 20.01 -0.58
C CYS A 265 0.90 21.15 -1.54
N ARG A 266 1.37 22.39 -1.31
CA ARG A 266 1.13 23.52 -2.22
C ARG A 266 1.75 23.31 -3.60
N LYS A 267 2.97 22.76 -3.66
CA LYS A 267 3.60 22.39 -4.94
C LYS A 267 2.79 21.33 -5.70
N ILE A 268 2.18 20.38 -4.99
CA ILE A 268 1.27 19.41 -5.60
C ILE A 268 0.01 20.10 -6.12
N ALA A 269 -0.59 20.97 -5.30
CA ALA A 269 -1.80 21.70 -5.64
C ALA A 269 -1.62 22.68 -6.81
N SER A 270 -0.39 23.09 -7.11
CA SER A 270 -0.06 23.99 -8.23
C SER A 270 0.04 23.31 -9.60
N SER A 271 -0.07 21.97 -9.65
CA SER A 271 -0.02 21.19 -10.89
C SER A 271 -1.40 20.71 -11.32
N LYS A 272 -1.84 21.11 -12.52
CA LYS A 272 -3.06 20.59 -13.18
C LYS A 272 -2.98 19.09 -13.41
N PHE A 273 -1.79 18.55 -13.66
CA PHE A 273 -1.60 17.10 -13.83
C PHE A 273 -1.79 16.37 -12.51
N LEU A 274 -1.15 16.82 -11.43
CA LEU A 274 -1.28 16.17 -10.12
C LEU A 274 -2.68 16.34 -9.53
N MET A 275 -3.39 17.41 -9.90
CA MET A 275 -4.78 17.62 -9.50
C MET A 275 -5.81 16.91 -10.38
N GLY A 276 -5.40 16.25 -11.47
CA GLY A 276 -6.30 15.53 -12.39
C GLY A 276 -7.12 16.45 -13.31
N GLU A 277 -6.72 17.71 -13.46
CA GLU A 277 -7.35 18.71 -14.32
C GLU A 277 -6.79 18.66 -15.77
N LYS A 278 -5.68 17.94 -15.99
CA LYS A 278 -5.05 17.81 -17.32
C LYS A 278 -5.87 16.87 -18.23
N ARG A 279 -6.30 17.40 -19.38
CA ARG A 279 -7.06 16.65 -20.40
C ARG A 279 -6.26 15.44 -20.89
N GLY A 280 -6.91 14.28 -20.91
CA GLY A 280 -6.33 13.02 -21.39
C GLY A 280 -5.67 12.14 -20.33
N THR A 281 -5.63 12.57 -19.06
CA THR A 281 -5.07 11.77 -17.96
C THR A 281 -6.04 11.68 -16.78
N ASN A 282 -6.41 10.46 -16.36
CA ASN A 282 -7.26 10.22 -15.19
C ASN A 282 -6.45 10.12 -13.89
N PHE A 283 -5.27 10.73 -13.84
CA PHE A 283 -4.37 10.65 -12.69
C PHE A 283 -4.63 11.83 -11.74
N LYS A 284 -4.79 11.53 -10.45
CA LYS A 284 -4.84 12.50 -9.35
C LYS A 284 -3.93 12.01 -8.24
N ALA A 285 -3.12 12.92 -7.70
CA ALA A 285 -2.16 12.63 -6.65
C ALA A 285 -2.90 12.19 -5.37
N LYS A 286 -2.48 11.05 -4.83
CA LYS A 286 -3.05 10.46 -3.61
C LYS A 286 -2.10 10.67 -2.43
N LEU A 287 -2.63 10.80 -1.22
CA LEU A 287 -1.80 10.96 -0.01
C LEU A 287 -0.73 9.85 0.14
N SER A 288 -1.11 8.60 -0.10
CA SER A 288 -0.20 7.45 0.01
C SER A 288 0.91 7.43 -1.06
N TRP A 289 0.69 8.11 -2.18
CA TRP A 289 1.66 8.30 -3.26
C TRP A 289 2.60 9.48 -2.95
N ALA A 290 2.04 10.58 -2.44
CA ALA A 290 2.78 11.80 -2.15
C ALA A 290 3.81 11.66 -1.02
N ILE A 291 3.59 10.75 -0.07
CA ILE A 291 4.51 10.51 1.06
C ILE A 291 5.69 9.58 0.72
N GLN A 292 5.75 9.05 -0.51
CA GLN A 292 6.87 8.22 -0.94
C GLN A 292 8.11 9.09 -1.18
N HIS A 293 9.27 8.60 -0.74
CA HIS A 293 10.53 9.31 -0.88
C HIS A 293 10.86 9.65 -2.34
N GLU A 294 10.73 8.68 -3.25
CA GLU A 294 10.93 8.87 -4.70
C GLU A 294 10.01 9.96 -5.26
N THR A 295 8.74 9.97 -4.86
CA THR A 295 7.76 10.97 -5.31
C THR A 295 8.15 12.38 -4.86
N TYR A 296 8.57 12.52 -3.60
CA TYR A 296 9.05 13.79 -3.07
C TYR A 296 10.23 14.32 -3.87
N GLU A 297 11.26 13.50 -4.12
CA GLU A 297 12.44 13.90 -4.88
C GLU A 297 12.08 14.36 -6.30
N ARG A 298 11.19 13.63 -6.97
CA ARG A 298 10.74 13.97 -8.33
C ARG A 298 10.02 15.31 -8.37
N ILE A 299 9.13 15.58 -7.41
CA ILE A 299 8.43 16.87 -7.32
C ILE A 299 9.41 18.00 -6.97
N GLN A 300 10.40 17.76 -6.09
CA GLN A 300 11.43 18.78 -5.81
C GLN A 300 12.33 19.04 -7.03
N ALA A 301 12.58 18.02 -7.86
CA ALA A 301 13.30 18.14 -9.11
C ALA A 301 12.51 18.86 -10.22
N GLY A 302 11.24 19.22 -9.98
CA GLY A 302 10.39 19.91 -10.94
C GLY A 302 9.72 19.00 -11.97
N ASP A 303 9.73 17.67 -11.75
CA ASP A 303 8.89 16.77 -12.54
C ASP A 303 7.41 17.14 -12.35
N PHE A 304 6.58 16.88 -13.36
CA PHE A 304 5.10 17.01 -13.33
C PHE A 304 4.49 18.40 -13.59
N THR A 305 5.18 19.30 -14.31
CA THR A 305 4.66 20.61 -14.74
C THR A 305 4.01 21.38 -13.58
N LEU A 306 4.84 21.82 -12.64
CA LEU A 306 4.40 22.56 -11.45
C LEU A 306 4.13 24.03 -11.81
N GLY A 307 3.09 24.64 -11.24
CA GLY A 307 2.73 26.05 -11.46
C GLY A 307 1.92 26.33 -12.72
N ASP A 308 1.43 25.30 -13.41
CA ASP A 308 0.55 25.43 -14.58
C ASP A 308 -0.92 25.74 -14.21
N ARG A 309 -1.24 25.68 -12.92
CA ARG A 309 -2.50 26.11 -12.30
C ARG A 309 -2.33 27.53 -11.76
N LYS A 310 -3.19 28.47 -12.20
CA LYS A 310 -3.41 29.73 -11.47
C LYS A 310 -4.07 29.37 -10.15
N ILE A 311 -3.27 29.03 -9.15
CA ILE A 311 -3.73 29.12 -7.77
C ILE A 311 -3.96 30.62 -7.58
N GLU A 312 -5.19 31.05 -7.30
CA GLU A 312 -5.36 32.31 -6.60
C GLU A 312 -4.49 32.19 -5.36
N GLU A 313 -3.34 32.88 -5.37
CA GLU A 313 -2.42 32.89 -4.25
C GLU A 313 -3.23 33.37 -3.05
N LYS A 314 -3.72 32.44 -2.22
CA LYS A 314 -4.08 32.78 -0.84
C LYS A 314 -2.75 33.25 -0.24
N PRO A 315 -2.62 34.54 0.10
CA PRO A 315 -1.35 35.12 0.47
C PRO A 315 -0.70 34.26 1.56
N ILE A 316 0.52 33.82 1.26
CA ILE A 316 1.37 33.12 2.21
C ILE A 316 1.76 34.16 3.25
N ASN A 317 1.31 33.94 4.49
CA ASN A 317 1.51 34.78 5.66
C ASN A 317 0.79 36.13 5.56
N MET A 318 -0.43 36.16 6.09
CA MET A 318 -0.91 37.43 6.63
C MET A 318 0.05 37.85 7.73
N SER A 319 0.51 39.11 7.70
CA SER A 319 1.14 39.73 8.87
C SER A 319 0.25 39.47 10.11
N PRO A 320 0.79 39.34 11.33
CA PRO A 320 -0.04 39.30 12.54
C PRO A 320 -1.07 40.43 12.58
N GLU A 321 -0.74 41.57 11.97
CA GLU A 321 -1.66 42.71 11.80
C GLU A 321 -2.79 42.42 10.82
N GLU A 322 -2.52 41.77 9.69
CA GLU A 322 -3.54 41.37 8.71
C GLU A 322 -4.43 40.25 9.24
N GLU A 323 -3.90 39.34 10.06
CA GLU A 323 -4.68 38.32 10.75
C GLU A 323 -5.57 38.89 11.84
N ASN A 324 -5.06 39.87 12.60
CA ASN A 324 -5.88 40.64 13.52
C ASN A 324 -6.95 41.45 12.78
N ASN A 325 -6.62 42.10 11.66
CA ASN A 325 -7.59 42.84 10.86
C ASN A 325 -8.68 41.91 10.31
N ALA A 326 -8.34 40.76 9.72
CA ALA A 326 -9.30 39.79 9.21
C ALA A 326 -10.19 39.19 10.32
N ARG A 327 -9.65 39.06 11.53
CA ARG A 327 -10.41 38.64 12.71
C ARG A 327 -11.39 39.73 13.16
N GLU A 328 -10.94 40.97 13.26
CA GLU A 328 -11.80 42.10 13.64
C GLU A 328 -12.87 42.36 12.59
N GLU A 329 -12.55 42.24 11.30
CA GLU A 329 -13.53 42.26 10.21
C GLU A 329 -14.59 41.18 10.37
N LEU A 330 -14.21 39.93 10.67
CA LEU A 330 -15.16 38.86 10.92
C LEU A 330 -16.05 39.13 12.15
N LYS A 331 -15.49 39.70 13.22
CA LYS A 331 -16.27 40.09 14.41
C LYS A 331 -17.31 41.15 14.03
N GLN A 332 -16.92 42.17 13.27
CA GLN A 332 -17.84 43.20 12.79
C GLN A 332 -18.90 42.61 11.84
N GLU A 333 -18.52 41.70 10.95
CA GLU A 333 -19.44 41.00 10.05
C GLU A 333 -20.46 40.16 10.83
N LEU A 334 -20.04 39.49 11.91
CA LEU A 334 -20.93 38.74 12.80
C LEU A 334 -21.88 39.67 13.56
N LEU A 335 -21.37 40.77 14.13
CA LEU A 335 -22.16 41.77 14.87
C LEU A 335 -23.20 42.46 13.99
N ASN A 336 -22.87 42.71 12.73
CA ASN A 336 -23.78 43.32 11.75
C ASN A 336 -24.68 42.31 11.04
N SER A 337 -24.50 41.00 11.30
CA SER A 337 -25.32 39.96 10.70
C SER A 337 -26.71 39.93 11.33
N SER A 338 -27.74 39.58 10.54
CA SER A 338 -29.11 39.38 11.03
C SER A 338 -29.30 38.04 11.76
N LYS A 339 -28.23 37.46 12.32
CA LYS A 339 -28.27 36.17 13.01
C LYS A 339 -28.67 36.33 14.47
N ASP A 340 -29.02 35.22 15.09
CA ASP A 340 -29.38 35.19 16.51
C ASP A 340 -28.24 35.71 17.40
N GLN A 341 -28.58 36.53 18.40
CA GLN A 341 -27.60 37.16 19.29
C GLN A 341 -26.77 36.13 20.07
N THR A 342 -27.38 35.02 20.47
CA THR A 342 -26.70 33.93 21.18
C THR A 342 -25.77 33.16 20.25
N TRP A 343 -26.13 33.05 18.97
CA TRP A 343 -25.25 32.45 17.96
C TRP A 343 -24.01 33.30 17.69
N ILE A 344 -24.21 34.62 17.58
CA ILE A 344 -23.14 35.59 17.39
C ILE A 344 -22.16 35.48 18.55
N GLU A 345 -22.64 35.52 19.79
CA GLU A 345 -21.81 35.39 20.99
C GLU A 345 -21.06 34.04 21.03
N ALA A 346 -21.73 32.93 20.68
CA ALA A 346 -21.08 31.62 20.59
C ALA A 346 -19.95 31.61 19.54
N CYS A 347 -20.19 32.20 18.38
CA CYS A 347 -19.21 32.32 17.30
C CYS A 347 -18.01 33.20 17.70
N LEU A 348 -18.24 34.29 18.45
CA LEU A 348 -17.18 35.15 18.97
C LEU A 348 -16.29 34.40 19.96
N ARG A 349 -16.87 33.65 20.91
CA ARG A 349 -16.11 32.82 21.86
C ARG A 349 -15.33 31.70 21.18
N LEU A 350 -15.93 31.08 20.16
CA LEU A 350 -15.25 30.06 19.37
C LEU A 350 -14.13 30.68 18.52
N CYS A 351 -14.28 31.90 18.04
CA CYS A 351 -13.21 32.58 17.30
C CYS A 351 -11.94 32.74 18.15
N GLU A 352 -12.05 32.98 19.46
CA GLU A 352 -10.93 33.01 20.40
C GLU A 352 -10.27 31.61 20.58
N LYS A 353 -11.07 30.53 20.58
CA LYS A 353 -10.59 29.16 20.88
C LYS A 353 -10.06 28.40 19.67
N ILE A 354 -10.72 28.49 18.51
CA ILE A 354 -10.45 27.68 17.30
C ILE A 354 -10.02 28.51 16.08
N GLY A 355 -9.96 29.84 16.23
CA GLY A 355 -9.48 30.77 15.21
C GLY A 355 -10.52 31.22 14.18
N TYR A 356 -10.31 32.41 13.63
CA TYR A 356 -11.26 33.09 12.74
C TYR A 356 -11.54 32.35 11.43
N LYS A 357 -10.53 31.67 10.84
CA LYS A 357 -10.70 30.89 9.60
C LYS A 357 -11.68 29.74 9.79
N THR A 358 -11.60 29.07 10.93
CA THR A 358 -12.47 27.93 11.25
C THR A 358 -13.92 28.41 11.42
N VAL A 359 -14.11 29.52 12.14
CA VAL A 359 -15.42 30.15 12.31
C VAL A 359 -15.98 30.60 10.96
N LYS A 360 -15.22 31.35 10.16
CA LYS A 360 -15.64 31.88 8.85
C LYS A 360 -16.07 30.78 7.88
N ASN A 361 -15.32 29.69 7.80
CA ASN A 361 -15.58 28.65 6.79
C ASN A 361 -16.62 27.61 7.25
N TRP A 362 -16.68 27.31 8.55
CA TRP A 362 -17.44 26.16 9.04
C TRP A 362 -18.59 26.51 9.98
N LEU A 363 -18.56 27.65 10.65
CA LEU A 363 -19.63 28.07 11.58
C LEU A 363 -20.48 29.19 11.00
N TYR A 364 -19.87 30.17 10.33
CA TYR A 364 -20.59 31.27 9.70
C TYR A 364 -21.71 30.82 8.74
N PRO A 365 -21.56 29.72 7.96
CA PRO A 365 -22.64 29.24 7.10
C PRO A 365 -23.83 28.59 7.85
N LEU A 366 -23.70 28.32 9.16
CA LEU A 366 -24.77 27.70 9.95
C LEU A 366 -25.73 28.75 10.49
N ASN A 367 -26.99 28.35 10.63
CA ASN A 367 -28.05 29.16 11.22
C ASN A 367 -28.68 28.41 12.39
N ILE A 368 -29.07 29.13 13.44
CA ILE A 368 -29.88 28.55 14.51
C ILE A 368 -31.30 28.36 13.97
N THR A 369 -31.85 27.16 14.13
CA THR A 369 -33.27 26.88 13.90
C THR A 369 -34.05 26.87 15.20
N THR A 370 -33.48 26.33 16.26
CA THR A 370 -34.14 26.19 17.56
C THR A 370 -33.13 26.52 18.67
N ILE A 371 -33.50 27.40 19.60
CA ILE A 371 -32.70 27.71 20.78
C ILE A 371 -33.59 27.75 22.02
N ASN A 372 -33.35 26.82 22.95
CA ASN A 372 -34.02 26.70 24.23
C ASN A 372 -33.00 26.43 25.34
N SER A 373 -33.41 26.52 26.61
CA SER A 373 -32.54 26.22 27.77
C SER A 373 -32.06 24.76 27.86
N LYS A 374 -32.64 23.85 27.05
CA LYS A 374 -32.31 22.41 27.01
C LYS A 374 -31.77 21.92 25.67
N GLU A 375 -32.08 22.60 24.57
CA GLU A 375 -31.69 22.17 23.23
C GLU A 375 -31.29 23.34 22.34
N VAL A 376 -30.25 23.11 21.54
CA VAL A 376 -29.83 24.00 20.46
C VAL A 376 -29.77 23.18 19.18
N GLU A 377 -30.43 23.68 18.13
CA GLU A 377 -30.41 23.11 16.80
C GLU A 377 -29.81 24.10 15.81
N LEU A 378 -28.77 23.63 15.11
CA LEU A 378 -28.08 24.35 14.06
C LEU A 378 -28.38 23.70 12.72
N GLN A 379 -28.70 24.51 11.72
CA GLN A 379 -28.89 24.06 10.35
C GLN A 379 -27.66 24.40 9.50
N ALA A 380 -27.05 23.37 8.94
CA ALA A 380 -25.97 23.47 7.97
C ALA A 380 -26.52 23.51 6.53
N PRO A 381 -25.84 24.21 5.61
CA PRO A 381 -26.27 24.31 4.22
C PRO A 381 -26.02 23.02 3.42
N SER A 382 -25.22 22.08 3.93
CA SER A 382 -25.01 20.78 3.29
C SER A 382 -24.76 19.67 4.32
N LYS A 383 -25.02 18.42 3.92
CA LYS A 383 -24.70 17.21 4.70
C LYS A 383 -23.20 17.13 5.04
N PHE A 384 -22.34 17.59 4.12
CA PHE A 384 -20.90 17.60 4.34
C PHE A 384 -20.49 18.54 5.48
N ILE A 385 -20.99 19.78 5.47
CA ILE A 385 -20.70 20.76 6.52
C ILE A 385 -21.24 20.26 7.86
N ARG A 386 -22.46 19.72 7.88
CA ARG A 386 -23.04 19.09 9.08
C ARG A 386 -22.11 18.03 9.66
N ASP A 387 -21.75 17.02 8.87
CA ASP A 387 -20.97 15.86 9.34
C ASP A 387 -19.57 16.29 9.80
N TRP A 388 -18.98 17.30 9.15
CA TRP A 388 -17.68 17.83 9.54
C TRP A 388 -17.77 18.60 10.86
N VAL A 389 -18.73 19.52 11.01
CA VAL A 389 -18.88 20.34 12.23
C VAL A 389 -19.24 19.45 13.42
N GLU A 390 -20.16 18.50 13.26
CA GLU A 390 -20.55 17.57 14.32
C GLU A 390 -19.36 16.74 14.82
N LYS A 391 -18.54 16.25 13.89
CA LYS A 391 -17.39 15.41 14.22
C LYS A 391 -16.22 16.17 14.84
N ASN A 392 -15.93 17.39 14.36
CA ASN A 392 -14.71 18.12 14.73
C ASN A 392 -14.94 19.23 15.76
N LEU A 393 -16.14 19.83 15.79
CA LEU A 393 -16.47 20.98 16.64
C LEU A 393 -17.68 20.72 17.55
N GLY A 394 -18.31 19.53 17.49
CA GLY A 394 -19.53 19.25 18.23
C GLY A 394 -19.35 19.33 19.76
N LYS A 395 -18.18 18.99 20.28
CA LYS A 395 -17.88 19.08 21.73
C LYS A 395 -17.71 20.53 22.16
N GLU A 396 -16.96 21.29 21.38
CA GLU A 396 -16.63 22.70 21.59
C GLU A 396 -17.90 23.56 21.50
N LEU A 397 -18.77 23.27 20.53
CA LEU A 397 -20.09 23.89 20.40
C LEU A 397 -20.95 23.60 21.63
N LYS A 398 -21.07 22.32 22.03
CA LYS A 398 -21.85 21.95 23.21
C LYS A 398 -21.35 22.66 24.47
N HIS A 399 -20.05 22.70 24.69
CA HIS A 399 -19.45 23.39 25.84
C HIS A 399 -19.71 24.89 25.81
N THR A 400 -19.56 25.53 24.65
CA THR A 400 -19.78 26.98 24.50
C THR A 400 -21.23 27.34 24.76
N PHE A 401 -22.19 26.55 24.26
CA PHE A 401 -23.60 26.77 24.56
C PHE A 401 -23.97 26.45 26.02
N GLN A 402 -23.30 25.49 26.67
CA GLN A 402 -23.46 25.25 28.11
C GLN A 402 -22.99 26.43 28.96
N GLU A 403 -21.89 27.09 28.56
CA GLU A 403 -21.43 28.32 29.22
C GLU A 403 -22.40 29.50 29.01
N LEU A 404 -23.08 29.57 27.86
CA LEU A 404 -23.95 30.69 27.49
C LEU A 404 -25.39 30.54 28.02
N LEU A 405 -25.95 29.34 27.94
CA LEU A 405 -27.34 29.04 28.30
C LEU A 405 -27.48 28.40 29.70
N GLY A 406 -26.35 28.10 30.35
CA GLY A 406 -26.29 27.41 31.64
C GLY A 406 -26.22 25.89 31.52
N SER A 407 -25.89 25.23 32.65
CA SER A 407 -25.60 23.79 32.74
C SER A 407 -26.75 22.84 32.38
N SER A 408 -27.94 23.36 32.03
CA SER A 408 -29.13 22.59 31.68
C SER A 408 -29.22 22.16 30.21
N LEU A 409 -28.22 22.50 29.38
CA LEU A 409 -28.21 22.10 27.97
C LEU A 409 -27.93 20.60 27.83
N GLU A 410 -28.95 19.85 27.44
CA GLU A 410 -28.89 18.40 27.24
C GLU A 410 -28.41 18.07 25.81
N TYR A 411 -28.92 18.80 24.80
CA TYR A 411 -28.71 18.47 23.39
C TYR A 411 -28.21 19.66 22.55
N CYS A 412 -27.16 19.42 21.77
CA CYS A 412 -26.73 20.29 20.67
C CYS A 412 -26.76 19.43 19.41
N ARG A 413 -27.64 19.77 18.46
CA ARG A 413 -27.84 19.01 17.22
C ARG A 413 -27.55 19.87 16.02
N ILE A 414 -26.98 19.24 14.99
CA ILE A 414 -26.71 19.89 13.71
C ILE A 414 -27.48 19.14 12.64
N THR A 415 -28.45 19.80 12.01
CA THR A 415 -29.21 19.27 10.88
C THR A 415 -28.69 19.88 9.57
N SER A 416 -29.07 19.30 8.44
CA SER A 416 -28.70 19.82 7.11
C SER A 416 -29.96 20.13 6.33
N ILE A 417 -29.95 21.19 5.53
CA ILE A 417 -30.99 21.40 4.51
C ILE A 417 -31.01 20.17 3.59
N ALA A 418 -32.22 19.68 3.28
CA ALA A 418 -32.47 18.39 2.62
C ALA A 418 -31.86 18.30 1.22
#